data_AF-A0A0M9DQC4-F1
#
_entry.id   AF-A0A0M9DQC4-F1
#
_cell.length_a   1.000
_cell.length_b   1.000
_cell.length_c   1.000
_cell.angle_alpha   90.00
_cell.angle_beta   90.00
_cell.angle_gamma   90.00
#
_symmetry.space_group_name_H-M   'P 1'
#
loop_
_entity.id
_entity.type
_entity.pdbx_description
1 polymer ?
#
loop_
_entity_poly.entity_id
_entity_poly.type
_entity_poly.pdbx_seq_one_letter_code
_entity_poly.pdbx_strand_id
1 'polypeptide(L)'
;MRKICAKKKPVFLKISYDRYLNKINRAFKIKNSIRYNHTLYSSNIKHIISINKWKKNSDSIVLKMPQIFSLSERYEESMVFLQNIFCVLINDTYNLTIDYQDNQKIDLDASICMDVLVRDFIHYNKIALKFDKSIAQRRKIQAKNFKDLNESCRKLLYSVGIFKNLGITNMQFKDVSPFELITGVRDSKNTGAKNEIYNTQIVDYIKQCLLKVNRKLTSKVVTQLCNVIGEALSNAEEHSTTNRFYVIGYFKINENNDEGVFNFVIFNYGDTIHQKFKLSTNQPIVDRMKELSSKYTKWSLFRSKIFEEENLWTLYALQQGITSTSKYDWKKRGNGYINLIDNFFKLKGDGEKDNKSKMILVSGHTQILFDGEYKTQEVVRGKDQEIFKAMTFNNTGNIEEKPDEEYVKFVKSFFPGTLLGAKIYITKNQTQNI
;
A
#
# COMPACT_ATOMS: atom_id res chain seq x y z
N MET A 1 -32.39 38.20 -10.62
CA MET A 1 -32.14 37.24 -11.72
C MET A 1 -30.68 36.77 -11.69
N ARG A 2 -30.40 35.52 -11.29
CA ARG A 2 -29.24 34.74 -11.73
C ARG A 2 -29.47 33.27 -11.32
N LYS A 3 -29.49 32.41 -12.33
CA LYS A 3 -29.90 31.01 -12.28
C LYS A 3 -28.91 30.15 -11.50
N ILE A 4 -29.49 29.23 -10.73
CA ILE A 4 -28.87 28.09 -10.05
C ILE A 4 -28.11 27.23 -11.09
N CYS A 5 -26.79 27.13 -10.95
CA CYS A 5 -25.98 26.19 -11.70
C CYS A 5 -25.98 24.84 -10.97
N ALA A 6 -26.93 23.97 -11.32
CA ALA A 6 -26.95 22.59 -10.87
C ALA A 6 -25.69 21.87 -11.41
N LYS A 7 -24.77 21.51 -10.50
CA LYS A 7 -23.65 20.60 -10.78
C LYS A 7 -24.23 19.27 -11.28
N LYS A 8 -24.08 18.97 -12.57
CA LYS A 8 -24.37 17.66 -13.16
C LYS A 8 -23.53 16.60 -12.44
N LYS A 9 -24.18 15.72 -11.68
CA LYS A 9 -23.58 14.46 -11.18
C LYS A 9 -23.14 13.59 -12.38
N PRO A 10 -22.06 12.82 -12.30
CA PRO A 10 -21.63 11.94 -13.38
C PRO A 10 -22.52 10.69 -13.42
N VAL A 11 -23.69 10.80 -14.07
CA VAL A 11 -24.68 9.70 -14.21
C VAL A 11 -24.23 8.65 -15.24
N PHE A 12 -23.20 8.93 -16.05
CA PHE A 12 -22.83 8.08 -17.19
C PHE A 12 -21.81 6.95 -16.91
N LEU A 13 -21.18 6.90 -15.72
CA LEU A 13 -20.21 5.84 -15.37
C LEU A 13 -20.85 4.54 -14.87
N LYS A 14 -22.10 4.62 -14.36
CA LYS A 14 -22.86 3.46 -13.87
C LYS A 14 -23.18 2.47 -15.00
N ILE A 15 -23.48 2.99 -16.19
CA ILE A 15 -23.99 2.22 -17.33
C ILE A 15 -22.98 1.18 -17.86
N SER A 16 -21.68 1.50 -17.89
CA SER A 16 -20.65 0.58 -18.42
C SER A 16 -20.36 -0.58 -17.46
N TYR A 17 -20.32 -0.29 -16.15
CA TYR A 17 -20.12 -1.28 -15.11
C TYR A 17 -21.36 -2.16 -14.92
N ASP A 18 -22.56 -1.58 -14.97
CA ASP A 18 -23.82 -2.32 -14.93
C ASP A 18 -23.99 -3.22 -16.16
N ARG A 19 -23.49 -2.82 -17.34
CA ARG A 19 -23.47 -3.69 -18.54
C ARG A 19 -22.50 -4.87 -18.39
N TYR A 20 -21.32 -4.66 -17.81
CA TYR A 20 -20.36 -5.71 -17.48
C TYR A 20 -20.91 -6.70 -16.44
N LEU A 21 -21.50 -6.18 -15.37
CA LEU A 21 -22.19 -6.97 -14.34
C LEU A 21 -23.38 -7.75 -14.91
N ASN A 22 -24.17 -7.16 -15.82
CA ASN A 22 -25.28 -7.85 -16.46
C ASN A 22 -24.84 -8.92 -17.45
N LYS A 23 -23.69 -8.75 -18.12
CA LYS A 23 -23.11 -9.76 -19.02
C LYS A 23 -22.57 -10.95 -18.22
N ILE A 24 -21.91 -10.70 -17.09
CA ILE A 24 -21.54 -11.71 -16.08
C ILE A 24 -22.79 -12.42 -15.57
N ASN A 25 -23.78 -11.69 -15.05
CA ASN A 25 -25.01 -12.27 -14.49
C ASN A 25 -25.84 -13.07 -15.50
N ARG A 26 -25.76 -12.75 -16.80
CA ARG A 26 -26.37 -13.55 -17.86
C ARG A 26 -25.57 -14.81 -18.19
N ALA A 27 -24.24 -14.74 -18.23
CA ALA A 27 -23.38 -15.91 -18.44
C ALA A 27 -23.49 -16.93 -17.28
N PHE A 28 -23.71 -16.46 -16.05
CA PHE A 28 -23.87 -17.29 -14.85
C PHE A 28 -25.32 -17.68 -14.51
N LYS A 29 -26.29 -17.40 -15.39
CA LYS A 29 -27.72 -17.70 -15.15
C LYS A 29 -28.13 -19.13 -15.52
N ILE A 30 -27.21 -20.01 -15.91
CA ILE A 30 -27.52 -21.40 -16.24
C ILE A 30 -27.09 -22.32 -15.09
N LYS A 31 -28.12 -22.79 -14.37
CA LYS A 31 -28.19 -23.85 -13.34
C LYS A 31 -27.91 -23.45 -11.88
N ASN A 32 -29.02 -23.38 -11.16
CA ASN A 32 -29.14 -23.27 -9.71
C ASN A 32 -28.32 -24.35 -8.97
N SER A 33 -27.21 -23.94 -8.37
CA SER A 33 -26.84 -24.15 -6.97
C SER A 33 -25.39 -23.68 -6.83
N ILE A 34 -25.09 -23.00 -5.73
CA ILE A 34 -23.89 -22.17 -5.50
C ILE A 34 -24.04 -20.76 -6.10
N ARG A 35 -24.58 -19.86 -5.26
CA ARG A 35 -24.36 -18.41 -5.36
C ARG A 35 -22.85 -18.16 -5.28
N TYR A 36 -22.16 -18.17 -6.42
CA TYR A 36 -20.77 -17.71 -6.49
C TYR A 36 -20.78 -16.19 -6.32
N ASN A 37 -20.34 -15.76 -5.14
CA ASN A 37 -20.19 -14.36 -4.75
C ASN A 37 -19.42 -13.59 -5.83
N HIS A 38 -19.95 -12.40 -6.16
CA HIS A 38 -19.43 -11.35 -7.04
C HIS A 38 -18.03 -10.79 -6.67
N THR A 39 -17.07 -11.66 -6.39
CA THR A 39 -15.84 -11.38 -5.63
C THR A 39 -14.56 -11.85 -6.32
N LEU A 40 -14.54 -11.94 -7.65
CA LEU A 40 -13.31 -12.33 -8.38
C LEU A 40 -12.47 -11.15 -8.86
N TYR A 41 -13.04 -9.95 -8.97
CA TYR A 41 -12.29 -8.72 -8.73
C TYR A 41 -12.85 -8.14 -7.46
N SER A 42 -11.97 -7.85 -6.51
CA SER A 42 -12.42 -7.29 -5.24
C SER A 42 -13.21 -6.00 -5.54
N SER A 43 -14.31 -5.78 -4.83
CA SER A 43 -15.12 -4.54 -4.87
C SER A 43 -14.28 -3.26 -4.72
N ASN A 44 -13.03 -3.42 -4.30
CA ASN A 44 -12.05 -2.42 -3.93
C ASN A 44 -11.25 -1.91 -5.13
N ILE A 45 -11.18 -2.67 -6.22
CA ILE A 45 -10.52 -2.21 -7.46
C ILE A 45 -11.44 -1.26 -8.25
N LYS A 46 -12.73 -1.16 -7.90
CA LYS A 46 -13.68 -0.20 -8.49
C LYS A 46 -13.20 1.26 -8.35
N HIS A 47 -12.35 1.55 -7.36
CA HIS A 47 -11.79 2.89 -7.12
C HIS A 47 -10.47 3.15 -7.85
N ILE A 48 -9.79 2.12 -8.39
CA ILE A 48 -8.73 2.31 -9.41
C ILE A 48 -9.34 2.92 -10.70
N ILE A 49 -10.67 2.87 -10.85
CA ILE A 49 -11.40 3.44 -11.97
C ILE A 49 -11.66 4.92 -11.74
N SER A 50 -10.67 5.73 -12.08
CA SER A 50 -10.94 6.93 -12.87
C SER A 50 -9.70 7.20 -13.69
N ILE A 51 -9.81 7.20 -15.02
CA ILE A 51 -9.33 8.29 -15.88
C ILE A 51 -9.28 7.88 -17.36
N ASN A 52 -9.01 6.62 -17.74
CA ASN A 52 -8.81 6.32 -19.16
C ASN A 52 -9.91 5.47 -19.80
N LYS A 53 -10.71 6.11 -20.67
CA LYS A 53 -11.56 5.40 -21.64
C LYS A 53 -10.66 4.90 -22.78
N TRP A 54 -10.37 3.61 -22.79
CA TRP A 54 -9.69 2.97 -23.92
C TRP A 54 -10.70 2.71 -25.03
N LYS A 55 -10.49 3.32 -26.21
CA LYS A 55 -11.31 3.03 -27.40
C LYS A 55 -10.97 1.63 -27.91
N LYS A 56 -12.01 0.90 -28.29
CA LYS A 56 -11.98 -0.50 -28.72
C LYS A 56 -11.46 -0.65 -30.14
N ASN A 57 -10.16 -0.42 -30.34
CA ASN A 57 -9.58 -0.29 -31.68
C ASN A 57 -8.47 -1.30 -32.03
N SER A 58 -8.01 -2.18 -31.12
CA SER A 58 -6.96 -3.16 -31.43
C SER A 58 -7.12 -4.48 -30.66
N ASP A 59 -6.58 -5.58 -31.17
CA ASP A 59 -6.53 -6.88 -30.46
C ASP A 59 -5.34 -6.98 -29.48
N SER A 60 -4.47 -5.97 -29.47
CA SER A 60 -3.30 -5.89 -28.59
C SER A 60 -3.04 -4.46 -28.12
N ILE A 61 -2.55 -4.33 -26.90
CA ILE A 61 -2.16 -3.08 -26.25
C ILE A 61 -0.73 -3.21 -25.74
N VAL A 62 0.08 -2.18 -26.01
CA VAL A 62 1.41 -2.04 -25.43
C VAL A 62 1.36 -0.94 -24.38
N LEU A 63 1.71 -1.26 -23.14
CA LEU A 63 1.89 -0.28 -22.07
C LEU A 63 3.39 -0.09 -21.80
N LYS A 64 3.85 1.15 -21.84
CA LYS A 64 5.22 1.50 -21.45
C LYS A 64 5.33 1.53 -19.93
N MET A 65 6.26 0.77 -19.38
CA MET A 65 6.64 0.85 -17.97
C MET A 65 7.19 2.27 -17.68
N PRO A 66 6.80 2.92 -16.57
CA PRO A 66 7.38 4.20 -16.19
C PRO A 66 8.91 4.11 -16.03
N GLN A 67 9.62 5.21 -16.30
CA GLN A 67 11.08 5.29 -16.12
C GLN A 67 11.47 4.93 -14.67
N ILE A 68 10.72 5.46 -13.70
CA ILE A 68 10.80 5.07 -12.29
C ILE A 68 9.41 4.54 -11.92
N PHE A 69 9.30 3.23 -11.74
CA PHE A 69 8.07 2.57 -11.30
C PHE A 69 8.13 2.38 -9.78
N SER A 70 7.65 3.39 -9.06
CA SER A 70 7.76 3.52 -7.60
C SER A 70 6.61 4.35 -7.07
N LEU A 71 5.86 3.81 -6.10
CA LEU A 71 4.81 4.58 -5.43
C LEU A 71 5.41 5.59 -4.46
N SER A 72 6.61 5.36 -3.93
CA SER A 72 7.30 6.30 -3.04
C SER A 72 7.92 7.49 -3.76
N GLU A 73 8.42 7.34 -5.00
CA GLU A 73 9.15 8.41 -5.70
C GLU A 73 8.39 9.03 -6.87
N ARG A 74 7.68 8.22 -7.66
CA ARG A 74 6.93 8.64 -8.87
C ARG A 74 5.51 8.11 -8.81
N TYR A 75 4.80 8.57 -7.78
CA TYR A 75 3.47 8.08 -7.44
C TYR A 75 2.49 8.18 -8.59
N GLU A 76 2.36 9.37 -9.21
CA GLU A 76 1.37 9.61 -10.26
C GLU A 76 1.63 8.78 -11.50
N GLU A 77 2.86 8.77 -12.02
CA GLU A 77 3.19 7.98 -13.21
C GLU A 77 2.97 6.48 -12.96
N SER A 78 3.36 6.00 -11.77
CA SER A 78 3.21 4.60 -11.38
C SER A 78 1.74 4.20 -11.19
N MET A 79 0.93 5.04 -10.53
CA MET A 79 -0.49 4.78 -10.34
C MET A 79 -1.26 4.84 -11.65
N VAL A 80 -0.98 5.80 -12.53
CA VAL A 80 -1.60 5.86 -13.87
C VAL A 80 -1.26 4.60 -14.68
N PHE A 81 -0.02 4.10 -14.59
CA PHE A 81 0.36 2.84 -15.22
C PHE A 81 -0.40 1.64 -14.64
N LEU A 82 -0.51 1.51 -13.31
CA LEU A 82 -1.29 0.47 -12.63
C LEU A 82 -2.78 0.52 -13.01
N GLN A 83 -3.36 1.72 -13.08
CA GLN A 83 -4.73 1.95 -13.55
C GLN A 83 -4.91 1.50 -15.00
N ASN A 84 -3.96 1.82 -15.87
CA ASN A 84 -3.98 1.38 -17.27
C ASN A 84 -3.88 -0.15 -17.38
N ILE A 85 -2.99 -0.81 -16.61
CA ILE A 85 -2.95 -2.27 -16.53
C ILE A 85 -4.32 -2.80 -16.15
N PHE A 86 -4.90 -2.32 -15.04
CA PHE A 86 -6.20 -2.78 -14.59
C PHE A 86 -7.28 -2.59 -15.68
N CYS A 87 -7.34 -1.42 -16.31
CA CYS A 87 -8.26 -1.14 -17.41
C CYS A 87 -8.08 -2.11 -18.58
N VAL A 88 -6.86 -2.44 -18.98
CA VAL A 88 -6.60 -3.41 -20.05
C VAL A 88 -7.08 -4.81 -19.62
N LEU A 89 -6.76 -5.22 -18.39
CA LEU A 89 -7.11 -6.55 -17.87
C LEU A 89 -8.63 -6.76 -17.73
N ILE A 90 -9.41 -5.74 -17.35
CA ILE A 90 -10.87 -5.91 -17.25
C ILE A 90 -11.61 -5.81 -18.58
N ASN A 91 -10.98 -5.23 -19.61
CA ASN A 91 -11.61 -5.09 -20.92
C ASN A 91 -11.37 -6.34 -21.76
N ASP A 92 -12.46 -6.87 -22.32
CA ASP A 92 -12.52 -8.24 -22.81
C ASP A 92 -11.64 -8.59 -24.04
N THR A 93 -10.92 -7.64 -24.64
CA THR A 93 -10.47 -7.74 -26.05
C THR A 93 -8.97 -7.64 -26.32
N TYR A 94 -8.10 -7.49 -25.32
CA TYR A 94 -6.70 -7.13 -25.58
C TYR A 94 -5.68 -8.14 -25.07
N ASN A 95 -4.68 -8.45 -25.89
CA ASN A 95 -3.38 -8.91 -25.41
C ASN A 95 -2.61 -7.74 -24.80
N LEU A 96 -1.99 -7.94 -23.65
CA LEU A 96 -1.20 -6.92 -22.97
C LEU A 96 0.29 -7.21 -23.15
N THR A 97 1.03 -6.24 -23.71
CA THR A 97 2.49 -6.24 -23.69
C THR A 97 2.99 -5.11 -22.81
N ILE A 98 3.83 -5.43 -21.82
CA ILE A 98 4.52 -4.45 -20.99
C ILE A 98 5.92 -4.21 -21.58
N ASP A 99 6.17 -2.96 -21.94
CA ASP A 99 7.43 -2.50 -22.52
C ASP A 99 8.36 -1.92 -21.46
N TYR A 100 9.54 -2.52 -21.29
CA TYR A 100 10.52 -2.12 -20.29
C TYR A 100 11.65 -1.23 -20.84
N GLN A 101 11.61 -0.83 -22.11
CA GLN A 101 12.71 -0.15 -22.82
C GLN A 101 13.33 1.03 -22.06
N ASP A 102 12.51 1.89 -21.46
CA ASP A 102 12.96 3.12 -20.80
C ASP A 102 13.00 3.00 -19.26
N ASN A 103 12.78 1.79 -18.71
CA ASN A 103 12.68 1.60 -17.26
C ASN A 103 14.07 1.57 -16.59
N GLN A 104 14.27 2.49 -15.65
CA GLN A 104 15.51 2.67 -14.91
C GLN A 104 15.39 2.25 -13.44
N LYS A 105 14.19 2.22 -12.88
CA LYS A 105 13.98 1.83 -11.49
C LYS A 105 12.63 1.17 -11.30
N ILE A 106 12.60 0.13 -10.47
CA ILE A 106 11.39 -0.50 -9.97
C ILE A 106 11.55 -0.60 -8.46
N ASP A 107 10.58 -0.10 -7.71
CA ASP A 107 10.48 -0.31 -6.27
C ASP A 107 9.42 -1.37 -5.95
N LEU A 108 9.58 -1.99 -4.79
CA LEU A 108 8.72 -3.09 -4.35
C LEU A 108 7.25 -2.67 -4.19
N ASP A 109 7.01 -1.42 -3.78
CA ASP A 109 5.69 -0.85 -3.53
C ASP A 109 4.78 -0.86 -4.77
N ALA A 110 5.30 -0.45 -5.91
CA ALA A 110 4.59 -0.44 -7.19
C ALA A 110 4.56 -1.84 -7.81
N SER A 111 5.67 -2.58 -7.74
CA SER A 111 5.76 -3.93 -8.31
C SER A 111 4.71 -4.87 -7.72
N ILE A 112 4.54 -4.90 -6.40
CA ILE A 112 3.59 -5.83 -5.79
C ILE A 112 2.14 -5.52 -6.16
N CYS A 113 1.80 -4.24 -6.33
CA CYS A 113 0.48 -3.83 -6.79
C CYS A 113 0.19 -4.38 -8.19
N MET A 114 1.17 -4.30 -9.10
CA MET A 114 1.06 -4.90 -10.44
C MET A 114 0.92 -6.42 -10.36
N ASP A 115 1.72 -7.07 -9.52
CA ASP A 115 1.74 -8.53 -9.38
C ASP A 115 0.41 -9.07 -8.87
N VAL A 116 -0.19 -8.43 -7.87
CA VAL A 116 -1.52 -8.81 -7.36
C VAL A 116 -2.58 -8.61 -8.43
N LEU A 117 -2.58 -7.49 -9.16
CA LEU A 117 -3.53 -7.24 -10.26
C LEU A 117 -3.45 -8.31 -11.36
N VAL A 118 -2.23 -8.63 -11.80
CA VAL A 118 -2.00 -9.62 -12.86
C VAL A 118 -2.33 -11.03 -12.38
N ARG A 119 -1.93 -11.40 -11.16
CA ARG A 119 -2.24 -12.71 -10.57
C ARG A 119 -3.74 -12.94 -10.43
N ASP A 120 -4.46 -11.95 -9.93
CA ASP A 120 -5.93 -12.02 -9.77
C ASP A 120 -6.62 -12.15 -11.14
N PHE A 121 -6.16 -11.41 -12.16
CA PHE A 121 -6.64 -11.57 -13.54
C PHE A 121 -6.39 -12.96 -14.12
N ILE A 122 -5.18 -13.52 -13.93
CA ILE A 122 -4.86 -14.88 -14.40
C ILE A 122 -5.76 -15.91 -13.70
N HIS A 123 -5.97 -15.78 -12.40
CA HIS A 123 -6.86 -16.64 -11.64
C HIS A 123 -8.30 -16.56 -12.15
N TYR A 124 -8.82 -15.34 -12.35
CA TYR A 124 -10.13 -15.11 -12.94
C TYR A 124 -10.28 -15.77 -14.32
N ASN A 125 -9.33 -15.57 -15.23
CA ASN A 125 -9.39 -16.18 -16.55
C ASN A 125 -9.37 -17.70 -16.48
N LYS A 126 -8.53 -18.30 -15.62
CA LYS A 126 -8.51 -19.76 -15.41
C LYS A 126 -9.88 -20.30 -14.99
N ILE A 127 -10.61 -19.57 -14.16
CA ILE A 127 -11.98 -19.94 -13.76
C ILE A 127 -12.94 -19.75 -14.93
N ALA A 128 -12.93 -18.58 -15.58
CA ALA A 128 -13.84 -18.26 -16.70
C ALA A 128 -13.74 -19.28 -17.84
N LEU A 129 -12.52 -19.74 -18.17
CA LEU A 129 -12.25 -20.77 -19.17
C LEU A 129 -12.95 -22.12 -18.89
N LYS A 130 -13.23 -22.43 -17.62
CA LYS A 130 -13.96 -23.67 -17.26
C LYS A 130 -15.44 -23.58 -17.62
N PHE A 131 -16.00 -22.38 -17.68
CA PHE A 131 -17.43 -22.14 -17.91
C PHE A 131 -17.74 -21.78 -19.36
N ASP A 132 -16.88 -21.03 -20.03
CA ASP A 132 -17.08 -20.62 -21.42
C ASP A 132 -15.75 -20.60 -22.19
N LYS A 133 -15.61 -21.57 -23.09
CA LYS A 133 -14.43 -21.71 -23.97
C LYS A 133 -14.38 -20.62 -25.05
N SER A 134 -15.43 -19.85 -25.29
CA SER A 134 -15.40 -18.68 -26.20
C SER A 134 -14.75 -17.45 -25.57
N ILE A 135 -14.70 -17.37 -24.23
CA ILE A 135 -13.86 -16.42 -23.48
C ILE A 135 -12.36 -16.75 -23.71
N ALA A 136 -12.06 -17.96 -24.20
CA ALA A 136 -10.72 -18.49 -24.42
C ALA A 136 -9.96 -17.95 -25.63
N GLN A 137 -10.36 -16.83 -26.25
CA GLN A 137 -9.44 -16.12 -27.14
C GLN A 137 -8.29 -15.52 -26.30
N ARG A 138 -7.28 -16.38 -26.13
CA ARG A 138 -5.91 -16.25 -25.60
C ARG A 138 -5.50 -14.83 -25.23
N ARG A 139 -5.95 -14.34 -24.07
CA ARG A 139 -5.40 -13.15 -23.44
C ARG A 139 -4.00 -13.47 -22.94
N LYS A 140 -2.98 -12.94 -23.60
CA LYS A 140 -1.59 -13.07 -23.20
C LYS A 140 -1.12 -11.79 -22.51
N ILE A 141 -0.38 -11.97 -21.43
CA ILE A 141 0.43 -10.92 -20.82
C ILE A 141 1.87 -11.23 -21.18
N GLN A 142 2.53 -10.30 -21.84
CA GLN A 142 3.89 -10.43 -22.35
C GLN A 142 4.76 -9.28 -21.85
N ALA A 143 6.06 -9.53 -21.75
CA ALA A 143 7.07 -8.51 -21.50
C ALA A 143 7.97 -8.39 -22.73
N LYS A 144 8.32 -7.16 -23.11
CA LYS A 144 9.35 -6.88 -24.13
C LYS A 144 10.41 -5.92 -23.57
N ASN A 145 11.59 -5.95 -24.17
CA ASN A 145 12.73 -5.10 -23.79
C ASN A 145 13.18 -5.28 -22.32
N PHE A 146 12.87 -6.42 -21.70
CA PHE A 146 13.24 -6.71 -20.30
C PHE A 146 14.68 -7.23 -20.14
N LYS A 147 15.34 -7.61 -21.25
CA LYS A 147 16.73 -8.11 -21.23
C LYS A 147 17.74 -6.98 -20.97
N ASP A 148 17.41 -5.77 -21.41
CA ASP A 148 18.25 -4.57 -21.30
C ASP A 148 18.02 -3.80 -19.99
N LEU A 149 17.17 -4.33 -19.09
CA LEU A 149 16.96 -3.77 -17.77
C LEU A 149 18.27 -3.77 -16.97
N ASN A 150 18.49 -2.69 -16.21
CA ASN A 150 19.61 -2.65 -15.27
C ASN A 150 19.49 -3.75 -14.20
N GLU A 151 20.62 -4.03 -13.56
CA GLU A 151 20.75 -5.12 -12.61
C GLU A 151 19.78 -5.01 -11.43
N SER A 152 19.52 -3.80 -10.92
CA SER A 152 18.62 -3.60 -9.78
C SER A 152 17.17 -3.95 -10.13
N CYS A 153 16.67 -3.52 -11.29
CA CYS A 153 15.35 -3.89 -11.78
C CYS A 153 15.24 -5.39 -12.02
N ARG A 154 16.26 -6.01 -12.64
CA ARG A 154 16.30 -7.46 -12.87
C ARG A 154 16.24 -8.25 -11.57
N LYS A 155 17.08 -7.88 -10.60
CA LYS A 155 17.10 -8.47 -9.25
C LYS A 155 15.70 -8.46 -8.63
N LEU A 156 15.03 -7.31 -8.62
CA LEU A 156 13.69 -7.21 -8.04
C LEU A 156 12.68 -8.09 -8.79
N LEU A 157 12.58 -7.96 -10.12
CA LEU A 157 11.57 -8.68 -10.92
C LEU A 157 11.71 -10.20 -10.86
N TYR A 158 12.94 -10.71 -10.85
CA TYR A 158 13.24 -12.15 -10.80
C TYR A 158 13.27 -12.72 -9.38
N SER A 159 13.54 -11.90 -8.35
CA SER A 159 13.58 -12.39 -6.96
C SER A 159 12.23 -12.28 -6.23
N VAL A 160 11.41 -11.28 -6.53
CA VAL A 160 10.14 -11.04 -5.83
C VAL A 160 9.00 -10.49 -6.71
N GLY A 161 9.31 -9.96 -7.89
CA GLY A 161 8.33 -9.35 -8.79
C GLY A 161 7.66 -10.32 -9.76
N ILE A 162 7.04 -9.73 -10.79
CA ILE A 162 6.17 -10.44 -11.74
C ILE A 162 6.83 -11.63 -12.44
N PHE A 163 8.13 -11.57 -12.74
CA PHE A 163 8.80 -12.68 -13.45
C PHE A 163 8.92 -13.92 -12.57
N LYS A 164 9.17 -13.74 -11.28
CA LYS A 164 9.10 -14.83 -10.31
C LYS A 164 7.67 -15.32 -10.12
N ASN A 165 6.74 -14.40 -9.88
CA ASN A 165 5.36 -14.73 -9.52
C ASN A 165 4.58 -15.40 -10.67
N LEU A 166 5.00 -15.17 -11.92
CA LEU A 166 4.47 -15.86 -13.11
C LEU A 166 5.28 -17.09 -13.54
N GLY A 167 6.40 -17.41 -12.86
CA GLY A 167 7.26 -18.54 -13.22
C GLY A 167 7.89 -18.43 -14.60
N ILE A 168 8.15 -17.20 -15.08
CA ILE A 168 8.63 -16.96 -16.45
C ILE A 168 10.06 -17.47 -16.64
N THR A 169 10.92 -17.38 -15.62
CA THR A 169 12.29 -17.94 -15.59
C THR A 169 12.83 -18.01 -14.16
N ASN A 170 13.68 -18.98 -13.87
CA ASN A 170 14.39 -19.08 -12.59
C ASN A 170 15.76 -18.40 -12.68
N MET A 171 15.88 -17.19 -12.13
CA MET A 171 17.16 -16.50 -11.94
C MET A 171 17.32 -16.17 -10.46
N GLN A 172 18.46 -16.55 -9.88
CA GLN A 172 18.79 -16.27 -8.47
C GLN A 172 19.98 -15.32 -8.39
N PHE A 173 20.00 -14.49 -7.34
CA PHE A 173 21.06 -13.53 -7.08
C PHE A 173 21.58 -13.75 -5.66
N LYS A 174 22.89 -13.87 -5.50
CA LYS A 174 23.51 -14.22 -4.20
C LYS A 174 23.28 -13.16 -3.13
N ASP A 175 23.26 -11.89 -3.54
CA ASP A 175 23.06 -10.73 -2.67
C ASP A 175 21.60 -10.44 -2.35
N VAL A 176 20.64 -11.14 -2.97
CA VAL A 176 19.20 -10.92 -2.76
C VAL A 176 18.56 -12.18 -2.20
N SER A 177 18.08 -12.08 -0.97
CA SER A 177 17.25 -13.12 -0.36
C SER A 177 15.79 -12.69 -0.47
N PRO A 178 14.90 -13.43 -1.16
CA PRO A 178 13.50 -13.04 -1.27
C PRO A 178 12.67 -13.51 -0.06
N PHE A 179 11.67 -12.73 0.33
CA PHE A 179 10.58 -13.15 1.21
C PHE A 179 9.31 -13.32 0.36
N GLU A 180 8.68 -14.48 0.44
CA GLU A 180 7.54 -14.81 -0.42
C GLU A 180 6.31 -13.96 -0.11
N LEU A 181 5.47 -13.77 -1.13
CA LEU A 181 4.22 -13.04 -0.98
C LEU A 181 3.25 -13.80 -0.07
N ILE A 182 3.00 -13.26 1.11
CA ILE A 182 1.95 -13.73 2.00
C ILE A 182 0.65 -13.02 1.64
N THR A 183 -0.42 -13.79 1.47
CA THR A 183 -1.79 -13.27 1.37
C THR A 183 -2.53 -13.61 2.65
N GLY A 184 -2.64 -12.64 3.55
CA GLY A 184 -3.40 -12.77 4.79
C GLY A 184 -4.90 -12.66 4.54
N VAL A 185 -5.67 -13.37 5.36
CA VAL A 185 -7.14 -13.25 5.40
C VAL A 185 -7.55 -12.90 6.82
N ARG A 186 -8.36 -11.86 6.98
CA ARG A 186 -8.91 -11.47 8.28
C ARG A 186 -9.74 -12.62 8.85
N ASP A 187 -9.35 -13.09 10.02
CA ASP A 187 -10.03 -14.18 10.71
C ASP A 187 -10.60 -13.68 12.03
N SER A 188 -11.92 -13.43 12.05
CA SER A 188 -12.59 -12.88 13.23
C SER A 188 -12.52 -13.80 14.47
N LYS A 189 -12.18 -15.08 14.32
CA LYS A 189 -12.09 -16.04 15.44
C LYS A 189 -10.69 -16.12 16.04
N ASN A 190 -9.64 -15.88 15.25
CA ASN A 190 -8.23 -16.00 15.66
C ASN A 190 -7.41 -14.72 15.38
N THR A 191 -8.08 -13.57 15.44
CA THR A 191 -7.45 -12.25 15.26
C THR A 191 -6.25 -12.14 16.21
N GLY A 192 -5.07 -11.81 15.71
CA GLY A 192 -3.83 -11.69 16.51
C GLY A 192 -2.90 -12.90 16.43
N ALA A 193 -3.37 -14.14 16.63
CA ALA A 193 -2.50 -15.32 16.63
C ALA A 193 -1.80 -15.54 15.27
N LYS A 194 -2.52 -15.32 14.16
CA LYS A 194 -1.94 -15.37 12.80
C LYS A 194 -0.92 -14.25 12.56
N ASN A 195 -1.15 -13.06 13.11
CA ASN A 195 -0.22 -11.94 12.97
C ASN A 195 1.07 -12.20 13.75
N GLU A 196 1.00 -12.81 14.93
CA GLU A 196 2.19 -13.23 15.68
C GLU A 196 3.03 -14.25 14.90
N ILE A 197 2.37 -15.21 14.22
CA ILE A 197 3.04 -16.16 13.34
C ILE A 197 3.73 -15.42 12.18
N TYR A 198 3.01 -14.55 11.46
CA TYR A 198 3.60 -13.80 10.35
C TYR A 198 4.75 -12.88 10.81
N ASN A 199 4.60 -12.23 11.95
CA ASN A 199 5.63 -11.38 12.54
C ASN A 199 6.90 -12.19 12.82
N THR A 200 6.74 -13.32 13.51
CA THR A 200 7.86 -14.24 13.80
C THR A 200 8.52 -14.74 12.53
N GLN A 201 7.74 -15.15 11.52
CA GLN A 201 8.25 -15.59 10.21
C GLN A 201 9.07 -14.52 9.51
N ILE A 202 8.63 -13.25 9.50
CA ILE A 202 9.35 -12.16 8.85
C ILE A 202 10.64 -11.84 9.62
N VAL A 203 10.58 -11.76 10.94
CA VAL A 203 11.77 -11.46 11.77
C VAL A 203 12.80 -12.59 11.69
N ASP A 204 12.37 -13.85 11.74
CA ASP A 204 13.26 -15.01 11.58
C ASP A 204 13.85 -15.09 10.18
N TYR A 205 13.09 -14.72 9.15
CA TYR A 205 13.63 -14.55 7.81
C TYR A 205 14.77 -13.51 7.75
N ILE A 206 14.62 -12.35 8.42
CA ILE A 206 15.69 -11.33 8.48
C ILE A 206 16.91 -11.91 9.21
N LYS A 207 16.72 -12.62 10.33
CA LYS A 207 17.81 -13.29 11.05
C LYS A 207 18.55 -14.27 10.12
N GLN A 208 17.82 -15.12 9.40
CA GLN A 208 18.40 -16.09 8.46
C GLN A 208 19.18 -15.41 7.33
N CYS A 209 18.74 -14.24 6.85
CA CYS A 209 19.49 -13.47 5.85
C CYS A 209 20.83 -12.99 6.40
N LEU A 210 20.88 -12.52 7.65
CA LEU A 210 22.10 -12.06 8.30
C LEU A 210 23.06 -13.20 8.68
N LEU A 211 22.55 -14.41 8.94
CA LEU A 211 23.40 -15.59 9.16
C LEU A 211 24.30 -15.87 7.93
N LYS A 212 23.85 -15.56 6.71
CA LYS A 212 24.63 -15.75 5.48
C LYS A 212 25.91 -14.93 5.44
N VAL A 213 25.99 -13.89 6.27
CA VAL A 213 27.17 -13.03 6.41
C VAL A 213 27.77 -13.09 7.81
N ASN A 214 27.49 -14.14 8.57
CA ASN A 214 28.01 -14.38 9.91
C ASN A 214 27.66 -13.28 10.92
N ARG A 215 26.45 -12.71 10.80
CA ARG A 215 25.93 -11.65 11.68
C ARG A 215 24.61 -12.09 12.32
N LYS A 216 24.35 -11.61 13.53
CA LYS A 216 23.06 -11.74 14.22
C LYS A 216 22.57 -10.37 14.71
N LEU A 217 21.25 -10.17 14.71
CA LEU A 217 20.63 -8.96 15.26
C LEU A 217 20.88 -8.88 16.78
N THR A 218 21.00 -7.66 17.31
CA THR A 218 20.94 -7.45 18.76
C THR A 218 19.52 -7.63 19.28
N SER A 219 19.34 -8.01 20.55
CA SER A 219 18.01 -8.20 21.15
C SER A 219 17.14 -6.95 21.04
N LYS A 220 17.74 -5.76 21.21
CA LYS A 220 17.05 -4.47 21.05
C LYS A 220 16.45 -4.31 19.65
N VAL A 221 17.22 -4.62 18.61
CA VAL A 221 16.78 -4.49 17.21
C VAL A 221 15.73 -5.53 16.87
N VAL A 222 15.84 -6.76 17.40
CA VAL A 222 14.79 -7.78 17.25
C VAL A 222 13.46 -7.28 17.82
N THR A 223 13.45 -6.75 19.05
CA THR A 223 12.23 -6.20 19.65
C THR A 223 11.63 -5.07 18.82
N GLN A 224 12.47 -4.16 18.31
CA GLN A 224 12.02 -3.05 17.48
C GLN A 224 11.42 -3.53 16.14
N LEU A 225 12.06 -4.51 15.48
CA LEU A 225 11.53 -5.12 14.26
C LEU A 225 10.18 -5.81 14.52
N CYS A 226 10.07 -6.59 15.60
CA CYS A 226 8.82 -7.23 16.00
C CYS A 226 7.70 -6.19 16.19
N ASN A 227 8.02 -5.04 16.81
CA ASN A 227 7.04 -3.98 17.01
C ASN A 227 6.62 -3.32 15.69
N VAL A 228 7.56 -2.95 14.81
CA VAL A 228 7.24 -2.34 13.51
C VAL A 228 6.40 -3.27 12.65
N ILE A 229 6.83 -4.52 12.51
CA ILE A 229 6.13 -5.51 11.67
C ILE A 229 4.78 -5.86 12.27
N GLY A 230 4.73 -6.08 13.59
CA GLY A 230 3.50 -6.43 14.31
C GLY A 230 2.42 -5.35 14.20
N GLU A 231 2.78 -4.09 14.42
CA GLU A 231 1.85 -2.97 14.29
C GLU A 231 1.40 -2.77 12.83
N ALA A 232 2.29 -2.99 11.85
CA ALA A 232 1.94 -2.90 10.43
C ALA A 232 0.93 -3.99 10.03
N LEU A 233 1.16 -5.23 10.48
CA LEU A 233 0.26 -6.37 10.26
C LEU A 233 -1.10 -6.15 10.92
N SER A 234 -1.11 -5.72 12.19
CA SER A 234 -2.34 -5.45 12.92
C SER A 234 -3.19 -4.39 12.23
N ASN A 235 -2.58 -3.29 11.80
CA ASN A 235 -3.28 -2.25 11.03
C ASN A 235 -3.84 -2.78 9.72
N ALA A 236 -3.06 -3.56 8.96
CA ALA A 236 -3.52 -4.11 7.69
C ALA A 236 -4.66 -5.13 7.86
N GLU A 237 -4.65 -5.96 8.90
CA GLU A 237 -5.71 -6.92 9.20
C GLU A 237 -6.99 -6.21 9.71
N GLU A 238 -6.87 -5.38 10.76
CA GLU A 238 -8.01 -4.70 11.37
C GLU A 238 -8.70 -3.75 10.39
N HIS A 239 -7.92 -3.14 9.49
CA HIS A 239 -8.40 -2.14 8.56
C HIS A 239 -8.63 -2.65 7.13
N SER A 240 -8.50 -3.94 6.85
CA SER A 240 -8.95 -4.45 5.54
C SER A 240 -10.47 -4.62 5.50
N THR A 241 -11.16 -3.86 4.65
CA THR A 241 -12.61 -4.06 4.38
C THR A 241 -12.88 -5.19 3.37
N THR A 242 -11.80 -5.78 2.86
CA THR A 242 -11.79 -6.83 1.84
C THR A 242 -11.51 -8.20 2.45
N ASN A 243 -11.24 -8.19 3.76
CA ASN A 243 -10.73 -9.30 4.55
C ASN A 243 -9.42 -9.86 4.02
N ARG A 244 -8.67 -9.13 3.19
CA ARG A 244 -7.36 -9.55 2.66
C ARG A 244 -6.31 -8.47 2.82
N PHE A 245 -5.10 -8.89 3.11
CA PHE A 245 -3.90 -8.06 3.07
C PHE A 245 -2.75 -8.84 2.45
N TYR A 246 -1.73 -8.12 2.01
CA TYR A 246 -0.59 -8.66 1.30
C TYR A 246 0.68 -8.20 1.97
N VAL A 247 1.64 -9.10 2.11
CA VAL A 247 2.97 -8.83 2.67
C VAL A 247 4.01 -9.42 1.75
N ILE A 248 5.02 -8.64 1.38
CA ILE A 248 6.16 -9.11 0.61
C ILE A 248 7.41 -8.37 1.03
N GLY A 249 8.57 -8.98 0.84
CA GLY A 249 9.83 -8.34 1.12
C GLY A 249 11.01 -8.98 0.41
N TYR A 250 12.14 -8.32 0.47
CA TYR A 250 13.42 -8.93 0.18
C TYR A 250 14.52 -8.25 0.99
N PHE A 251 15.56 -9.01 1.29
CA PHE A 251 16.74 -8.55 1.95
C PHE A 251 17.86 -8.48 0.92
N LYS A 252 18.46 -7.30 0.76
CA LYS A 252 19.63 -7.10 -0.09
C LYS A 252 20.85 -6.91 0.80
N ILE A 253 21.84 -7.79 0.64
CA ILE A 253 23.13 -7.70 1.31
C ILE A 253 24.00 -6.70 0.54
N ASN A 254 24.71 -5.83 1.26
CA ASN A 254 25.65 -4.91 0.63
C ASN A 254 26.94 -5.62 0.19
N GLU A 255 27.70 -5.03 -0.73
CA GLU A 255 28.94 -5.61 -1.26
C GLU A 255 29.98 -5.93 -0.19
N ASN A 256 30.03 -5.14 0.88
CA ASN A 256 30.95 -5.33 2.01
C ASN A 256 30.50 -6.45 2.97
N ASN A 257 29.37 -7.12 2.71
CA ASN A 257 28.78 -8.20 3.51
C ASN A 257 28.48 -7.89 5.00
N ASP A 258 28.76 -6.69 5.50
CA ASP A 258 28.55 -6.36 6.92
C ASP A 258 27.15 -5.77 7.23
N GLU A 259 26.41 -5.41 6.18
CA GLU A 259 25.18 -4.62 6.26
C GLU A 259 24.17 -5.08 5.21
N GLY A 260 22.90 -4.70 5.39
CA GLY A 260 21.89 -4.97 4.38
C GLY A 260 20.66 -4.09 4.49
N VAL A 261 19.87 -4.11 3.42
CA VAL A 261 18.62 -3.36 3.32
C VAL A 261 17.47 -4.34 3.27
N PHE A 262 16.63 -4.30 4.30
CA PHE A 262 15.34 -4.99 4.29
C PHE A 262 14.29 -4.09 3.63
N ASN A 263 13.78 -4.53 2.47
CA ASN A 263 12.70 -3.88 1.76
C ASN A 263 11.42 -4.67 2.05
N PHE A 264 10.37 -4.01 2.54
CA PHE A 264 9.10 -4.68 2.79
C PHE A 264 7.92 -3.79 2.40
N VAL A 265 6.83 -4.43 2.00
CA VAL A 265 5.57 -3.77 1.71
C VAL A 265 4.45 -4.57 2.34
N ILE A 266 3.59 -3.88 3.08
CA ILE A 266 2.33 -4.41 3.60
C ILE A 266 1.21 -3.52 3.07
N PHE A 267 0.20 -4.10 2.45
CA PHE A 267 -0.95 -3.32 2.02
C PHE A 267 -2.24 -4.13 2.02
N ASN A 268 -3.34 -3.40 2.10
CA ASN A 268 -4.67 -3.93 1.87
C ASN A 268 -5.40 -3.00 0.90
N TYR A 269 -6.27 -3.60 0.09
CA TYR A 269 -7.27 -2.79 -0.59
C TYR A 269 -8.44 -2.48 0.36
N GLY A 270 -9.36 -1.62 -0.07
CA GLY A 270 -10.61 -1.36 0.64
C GLY A 270 -10.85 0.11 0.94
N ASP A 271 -11.54 0.36 2.05
CA ASP A 271 -11.76 1.73 2.55
C ASP A 271 -10.43 2.31 3.03
N THR A 272 -10.16 3.54 2.61
CA THR A 272 -9.03 4.34 3.08
C THR A 272 -9.17 4.68 4.56
N ILE A 273 -8.08 5.15 5.16
CA ILE A 273 -8.08 5.66 6.54
C ILE A 273 -9.15 6.76 6.69
N HIS A 274 -9.17 7.74 5.79
CA HIS A 274 -10.17 8.81 5.79
C HIS A 274 -11.61 8.29 5.69
N GLN A 275 -11.89 7.37 4.76
CA GLN A 275 -13.23 6.78 4.60
C GLN A 275 -13.69 6.04 5.86
N LYS A 276 -12.78 5.30 6.53
CA LYS A 276 -13.08 4.61 7.78
C LYS A 276 -13.51 5.55 8.90
N PHE A 277 -12.85 6.70 9.03
CA PHE A 277 -13.26 7.71 10.00
C PHE A 277 -14.59 8.36 9.64
N LYS A 278 -14.88 8.58 8.35
CA LYS A 278 -16.20 9.06 7.91
C LYS A 278 -17.33 8.07 8.21
N LEU A 279 -17.04 6.77 8.23
CA LEU A 279 -17.98 5.69 8.56
C LEU A 279 -17.92 5.25 10.03
N SER A 280 -17.07 5.90 10.85
CA SER A 280 -16.82 5.49 12.22
C SER A 280 -18.00 5.78 13.14
N THR A 281 -18.25 4.86 14.08
CA THR A 281 -19.21 5.05 15.18
C THR A 281 -18.59 5.76 16.39
N ASN A 282 -17.27 6.05 16.36
CA ASN A 282 -16.57 6.75 17.43
C ASN A 282 -16.77 8.28 17.31
N GLN A 283 -17.98 8.72 17.60
CA GLN A 283 -18.42 10.10 17.40
C GLN A 283 -17.51 11.15 18.08
N PRO A 284 -17.01 10.95 19.32
CA PRO A 284 -16.11 11.92 19.96
C PRO A 284 -14.82 12.18 19.17
N ILE A 285 -14.24 11.16 18.53
CA ILE A 285 -13.03 11.33 17.70
C ILE A 285 -13.39 11.98 16.37
N VAL A 286 -14.49 11.56 15.75
CA VAL A 286 -14.98 12.14 14.49
C VAL A 286 -15.32 13.62 14.65
N ASP A 287 -15.90 14.03 15.77
CA ASP A 287 -16.22 15.42 16.05
C ASP A 287 -14.96 16.27 16.22
N ARG A 288 -13.95 15.77 16.94
CA ARG A 288 -12.63 16.44 17.02
C ARG A 288 -11.98 16.59 15.63
N MET A 289 -12.08 15.59 14.77
CA MET A 289 -11.58 15.68 13.39
C MET A 289 -12.34 16.75 12.59
N LYS A 290 -13.67 16.85 12.74
CA LYS A 290 -14.49 17.88 12.09
C LYS A 290 -14.20 19.29 12.63
N GLU A 291 -13.98 19.43 13.93
CA GLU A 291 -13.56 20.69 14.55
C GLU A 291 -12.22 21.15 13.97
N LEU A 292 -11.24 20.23 13.87
CA LEU A 292 -9.96 20.52 13.25
C LEU A 292 -10.12 20.93 11.78
N SER A 293 -10.93 20.21 11.00
CA SER A 293 -11.28 20.63 9.63
C SER A 293 -11.91 22.02 9.57
N SER A 294 -12.77 22.36 10.55
CA SER A 294 -13.43 23.66 10.60
C SER A 294 -12.43 24.78 10.86
N LYS A 295 -11.42 24.56 11.71
CA LYS A 295 -10.30 25.48 11.91
C LYS A 295 -9.50 25.68 10.63
N TYR A 296 -9.12 24.58 9.96
CA TYR A 296 -8.40 24.64 8.69
C TYR A 296 -9.18 25.38 7.60
N THR A 297 -10.50 25.19 7.56
CA THR A 297 -11.39 25.91 6.64
C THR A 297 -11.44 27.41 6.98
N LYS A 298 -11.65 27.75 8.26
CA LYS A 298 -11.68 29.15 8.75
C LYS A 298 -10.39 29.89 8.43
N TRP A 299 -9.26 29.22 8.54
CA TRP A 299 -7.93 29.79 8.26
C TRP A 299 -7.48 29.61 6.80
N SER A 300 -8.35 29.08 5.92
CA SER A 300 -8.04 28.87 4.50
C SER A 300 -6.77 28.03 4.25
N LEU A 301 -6.49 27.07 5.14
CA LEU A 301 -5.32 26.17 5.05
C LEU A 301 -5.53 25.05 4.03
N PHE A 302 -6.80 24.69 3.75
CA PHE A 302 -7.13 23.75 2.69
C PHE A 302 -6.95 24.39 1.31
N ARG A 303 -6.17 23.72 0.46
CA ARG A 303 -5.95 24.09 -0.93
C ARG A 303 -6.22 22.89 -1.82
N SER A 304 -7.10 23.04 -2.80
CA SER A 304 -7.50 21.91 -3.65
C SER A 304 -6.30 21.31 -4.36
N LYS A 305 -6.23 19.97 -4.37
CA LYS A 305 -5.15 19.16 -4.93
C LYS A 305 -3.75 19.47 -4.40
N ILE A 306 -3.67 20.09 -3.23
CA ILE A 306 -2.41 20.42 -2.55
C ILE A 306 -2.48 19.88 -1.13
N PHE A 307 -3.52 20.25 -0.39
CA PHE A 307 -3.80 19.73 0.95
C PHE A 307 -5.30 19.86 1.22
N GLU A 308 -5.99 18.73 1.27
CA GLU A 308 -7.44 18.62 1.44
C GLU A 308 -7.79 17.94 2.77
N GLU A 309 -9.08 17.93 3.13
CA GLU A 309 -9.56 17.34 4.39
C GLU A 309 -9.10 15.88 4.59
N GLU A 310 -9.04 15.12 3.50
CA GLU A 310 -8.56 13.74 3.51
C GLU A 310 -7.11 13.62 3.99
N ASN A 311 -6.24 14.54 3.58
CA ASN A 311 -4.84 14.57 4.01
C ASN A 311 -4.74 14.83 5.51
N LEU A 312 -5.50 15.81 6.00
CA LEU A 312 -5.55 16.16 7.41
C LEU A 312 -6.07 15.02 8.28
N TRP A 313 -7.19 14.39 7.88
CA TRP A 313 -7.79 13.29 8.64
C TRP A 313 -6.88 12.07 8.66
N THR A 314 -6.20 11.79 7.54
CA THR A 314 -5.22 10.70 7.46
C THR A 314 -4.03 10.97 8.37
N LEU A 315 -3.48 12.19 8.38
CA LEU A 315 -2.41 12.57 9.31
C LEU A 315 -2.88 12.49 10.78
N TYR A 316 -4.07 13.00 11.07
CA TYR A 316 -4.63 12.99 12.42
C TYR A 316 -4.91 11.57 12.93
N ALA A 317 -5.23 10.63 12.03
CA ALA A 317 -5.41 9.22 12.36
C ALA A 317 -4.14 8.53 12.87
N LEU A 318 -2.95 9.09 12.59
CA LEU A 318 -1.68 8.51 13.02
C LEU A 318 -1.29 8.87 14.46
N GLN A 319 -2.01 9.81 15.08
CA GLN A 319 -1.67 10.35 16.39
C GLN A 319 -2.08 9.40 17.52
N GLN A 320 -1.44 9.50 18.69
CA GLN A 320 -1.75 8.67 19.85
C GLN A 320 -3.22 8.83 20.29
N GLY A 321 -3.86 7.70 20.59
CA GLY A 321 -5.24 7.64 21.07
C GLY A 321 -6.32 7.89 20.01
N ILE A 322 -5.95 7.97 18.73
CA ILE A 322 -6.89 8.17 17.62
C ILE A 322 -7.26 6.82 17.00
N THR A 323 -8.56 6.53 16.93
CA THR A 323 -9.06 5.25 16.40
C THR A 323 -10.46 5.41 15.81
N SER A 324 -10.72 4.71 14.71
CA SER A 324 -12.03 4.66 14.06
C SER A 324 -12.99 3.65 14.71
N THR A 325 -12.55 2.87 15.70
CA THR A 325 -13.40 1.94 16.46
C THR A 325 -13.85 2.56 17.78
N SER A 326 -15.01 2.16 18.29
CA SER A 326 -15.54 2.66 19.57
C SER A 326 -14.58 2.40 20.75
N LYS A 327 -14.43 3.38 21.65
CA LYS A 327 -13.62 3.23 22.88
C LYS A 327 -14.30 2.36 23.95
N TYR A 328 -15.61 2.11 23.82
CA TYR A 328 -16.34 1.19 24.71
C TYR A 328 -15.84 -0.26 24.55
N ASP A 329 -15.24 -0.59 23.39
CA ASP A 329 -14.70 -1.93 23.13
C ASP A 329 -13.31 -2.15 23.75
N TRP A 330 -12.50 -1.09 23.95
CA TRP A 330 -11.16 -1.20 24.54
C TRP A 330 -10.55 0.17 24.93
N LYS A 331 -10.27 0.39 26.21
CA LYS A 331 -9.76 1.69 26.73
C LYS A 331 -8.36 2.10 26.24
N LYS A 332 -7.55 1.19 25.69
CA LYS A 332 -6.14 1.44 25.27
C LYS A 332 -5.90 1.44 23.73
N ARG A 333 -6.94 1.55 22.91
CA ARG A 333 -6.82 1.53 21.43
C ARG A 333 -6.37 2.88 20.86
N GLY A 334 -5.79 2.85 19.64
CA GLY A 334 -5.41 4.04 18.88
C GLY A 334 -3.93 4.42 18.97
N ASN A 335 -3.05 3.47 19.27
CA ASN A 335 -1.60 3.73 19.41
C ASN A 335 -0.75 3.06 18.32
N GLY A 336 -1.36 2.23 17.44
CA GLY A 336 -0.60 1.36 16.56
C GLY A 336 0.29 2.10 15.56
N TYR A 337 -0.25 3.11 14.87
CA TYR A 337 0.54 3.90 13.92
C TYR A 337 1.64 4.71 14.59
N ILE A 338 1.37 5.40 15.70
CA ILE A 338 2.41 6.18 16.38
C ILE A 338 3.52 5.29 16.95
N ASN A 339 3.16 4.09 17.46
CA ASN A 339 4.14 3.10 17.91
C ASN A 339 4.98 2.56 16.74
N LEU A 340 4.35 2.28 15.61
CA LEU A 340 5.03 1.85 14.39
C LEU A 340 6.04 2.88 13.92
N ILE A 341 5.66 4.16 13.89
CA ILE A 341 6.52 5.27 13.48
C ILE A 341 7.71 5.44 14.45
N ASP A 342 7.44 5.46 15.76
CA ASP A 342 8.47 5.61 16.79
C ASP A 342 9.49 4.44 16.74
N ASN A 343 9.01 3.20 16.62
CA ASN A 343 9.90 2.03 16.48
C ASN A 343 10.66 2.05 15.15
N PHE A 344 10.07 2.54 14.06
CA PHE A 344 10.77 2.71 12.78
C PHE A 344 11.93 3.71 12.90
N PHE A 345 11.73 4.87 13.55
CA PHE A 345 12.83 5.82 13.77
C PHE A 345 13.91 5.29 14.72
N LYS A 346 13.51 4.51 15.74
CA LYS A 346 14.48 3.82 16.60
C LYS A 346 15.30 2.76 15.84
N LEU A 347 14.72 2.11 14.82
CA LEU A 347 15.44 1.22 13.90
C LEU A 347 16.31 1.98 12.91
N LYS A 348 15.95 3.19 12.52
CA LYS A 348 16.80 4.04 11.67
C LYS A 348 18.09 4.45 12.40
N GLY A 349 18.03 4.57 13.73
CA GLY A 349 19.13 5.00 14.58
C GLY A 349 19.02 6.49 14.92
N ASP A 350 19.14 6.81 16.20
CA ASP A 350 19.17 8.19 16.69
C ASP A 350 20.61 8.72 16.62
N GLY A 351 20.92 9.60 15.65
CA GLY A 351 22.13 10.43 15.71
C GLY A 351 23.05 10.43 14.47
N GLU A 352 22.96 9.43 13.59
CA GLU A 352 23.62 9.48 12.28
C GLU A 352 22.56 9.68 11.19
N LYS A 353 22.83 10.55 10.21
CA LYS A 353 21.95 10.76 9.06
C LYS A 353 21.94 9.49 8.18
N ASP A 354 21.17 8.48 8.58
CA ASP A 354 20.83 7.37 7.71
C ASP A 354 19.87 7.89 6.63
N ASN A 355 20.37 8.35 5.49
CA ASN A 355 19.50 8.81 4.40
C ASN A 355 18.89 7.66 3.58
N LYS A 356 19.13 6.40 3.97
CA LYS A 356 18.70 5.20 3.22
C LYS A 356 17.39 4.64 3.76
N SER A 357 17.21 4.57 5.09
CA SER A 357 15.95 4.07 5.64
C SER A 357 14.82 5.06 5.45
N LYS A 358 13.74 4.62 4.82
CA LYS A 358 12.54 5.41 4.55
C LYS A 358 11.31 4.53 4.66
N MET A 359 10.21 5.11 5.13
CA MET A 359 8.90 4.48 5.15
C MET A 359 7.90 5.41 4.49
N ILE A 360 6.97 4.85 3.74
CA ILE A 360 5.87 5.57 3.11
C ILE A 360 4.54 4.97 3.53
N LEU A 361 3.55 5.83 3.75
CA LEU A 361 2.16 5.44 3.93
C LEU A 361 1.33 6.10 2.83
N VAL A 362 0.56 5.30 2.09
CA VAL A 362 -0.37 5.78 1.06
C VAL A 362 -1.78 5.33 1.44
N SER A 363 -2.71 6.27 1.49
CA SER A 363 -4.13 5.97 1.64
C SER A 363 -4.97 7.02 0.92
N GLY A 364 -5.75 6.59 -0.07
CA GLY A 364 -6.56 7.50 -0.90
C GLY A 364 -5.71 8.50 -1.68
N HIS A 365 -6.00 9.78 -1.52
CA HIS A 365 -5.28 10.93 -2.05
C HIS A 365 -4.16 11.43 -1.12
N THR A 366 -3.76 10.64 -0.12
CA THR A 366 -2.69 11.01 0.82
C THR A 366 -1.49 10.10 0.70
N GLN A 367 -0.31 10.70 0.58
CA GLN A 367 0.97 10.03 0.76
C GLN A 367 1.75 10.73 1.88
N ILE A 368 2.25 9.94 2.83
CA ILE A 368 3.09 10.42 3.93
C ILE A 368 4.46 9.76 3.87
N LEU A 369 5.52 10.56 3.86
CA LEU A 369 6.91 10.10 3.89
C LEU A 369 7.47 10.22 5.31
N PHE A 370 8.09 9.14 5.80
CA PHE A 370 8.82 9.09 7.06
C PHE A 370 10.29 8.79 6.75
N ASP A 371 11.14 9.81 6.80
CA ASP A 371 12.58 9.68 6.62
C ASP A 371 13.39 10.16 7.84
N GLY A 372 12.72 10.68 8.89
CA GLY A 372 13.34 11.12 10.13
C GLY A 372 13.66 12.61 10.20
N GLU A 373 13.35 13.41 9.17
CA GLU A 373 13.46 14.89 9.25
C GLU A 373 12.57 15.43 10.38
N TYR A 374 11.33 14.95 10.42
CA TYR A 374 10.41 15.16 11.54
C TYR A 374 10.45 13.95 12.48
N LYS A 375 10.44 14.20 13.79
CA LYS A 375 10.34 13.18 14.83
C LYS A 375 8.98 13.23 15.54
N THR A 376 8.64 12.15 16.23
CA THR A 376 7.52 12.16 17.17
C THR A 376 7.84 13.05 18.37
N GLN A 377 6.88 13.84 18.81
CA GLN A 377 7.01 14.76 19.94
C GLN A 377 5.99 14.43 21.02
N GLU A 378 6.33 14.73 22.26
CA GLU A 378 5.39 14.66 23.39
C GLU A 378 4.61 15.97 23.46
N VAL A 379 3.28 15.85 23.47
CA VAL A 379 2.33 16.96 23.51
C VAL A 379 1.43 16.76 24.71
N VAL A 380 1.38 17.77 25.58
CA VAL A 380 0.51 17.76 26.77
C VAL A 380 -0.90 18.18 26.35
N ARG A 381 -1.92 17.38 26.69
CA ARG A 381 -3.33 17.70 26.39
C ARG A 381 -4.25 17.42 27.58
N GLY A 382 -5.34 18.19 27.63
CA GLY A 382 -6.39 18.03 28.64
C GLY A 382 -6.09 18.77 29.94
N LYS A 383 -7.09 18.80 30.83
CA LYS A 383 -6.98 19.45 32.15
C LYS A 383 -6.01 18.71 33.08
N ASP A 384 -5.86 17.41 32.88
CA ASP A 384 -5.04 16.52 33.70
C ASP A 384 -3.58 16.42 33.24
N GLN A 385 -3.16 17.27 32.28
CA GLN A 385 -1.80 17.30 31.72
C GLN A 385 -1.29 15.95 31.20
N GLU A 386 -2.16 15.15 30.58
CA GLU A 386 -1.75 13.87 29.99
C GLU A 386 -0.80 14.09 28.81
N ILE A 387 0.28 13.30 28.76
CA ILE A 387 1.29 13.34 27.71
C ILE A 387 0.90 12.39 26.56
N PHE A 388 0.82 12.92 25.35
CA PHE A 388 0.52 12.18 24.13
C PHE A 388 1.66 12.32 23.13
N LYS A 389 1.99 11.25 22.42
CA LYS A 389 2.88 11.32 21.27
C LYS A 389 2.14 11.79 20.02
N ALA A 390 2.74 12.74 19.33
CA ALA A 390 2.22 13.27 18.08
C ALA A 390 3.34 13.39 17.03
N MET A 391 2.96 13.36 15.76
CA MET A 391 3.82 13.68 14.64
C MET A 391 3.06 14.60 13.69
N THR A 392 3.47 15.87 13.65
CA THR A 392 2.72 16.94 12.98
C THR A 392 3.36 17.40 11.68
N PHE A 393 4.60 16.98 11.39
CA PHE A 393 5.37 17.40 10.21
C PHE A 393 5.48 18.91 10.07
N ASN A 394 5.65 19.62 11.18
CA ASN A 394 5.95 21.03 11.21
C ASN A 394 6.85 21.34 12.41
N ASN A 395 7.52 22.49 12.34
CA ASN A 395 8.55 22.86 13.33
C ASN A 395 7.95 23.24 14.68
N THR A 396 6.65 23.54 14.74
CA THR A 396 5.94 23.96 15.95
C THR A 396 5.38 22.80 16.76
N GLY A 397 5.32 21.58 16.19
CA GLY A 397 4.70 20.43 16.86
C GLY A 397 3.18 20.52 16.94
N ASN A 398 2.55 21.44 16.20
CA ASN A 398 1.14 21.77 16.34
C ASN A 398 0.31 21.20 15.18
N ILE A 399 -0.64 20.31 15.48
CA ILE A 399 -1.49 19.67 14.46
C ILE A 399 -2.51 20.64 13.82
N GLU A 400 -2.77 21.78 14.48
CA GLU A 400 -3.65 22.83 13.95
C GLU A 400 -2.96 23.67 12.86
N GLU A 401 -1.65 23.57 12.77
CA GLU A 401 -0.85 24.18 11.73
C GLU A 401 -0.59 23.20 10.59
N LYS A 402 -0.42 23.77 9.41
CA LYS A 402 -0.23 22.99 8.19
C LYS A 402 1.07 22.17 8.26
N PRO A 403 1.04 20.88 7.87
CA PRO A 403 2.26 20.08 7.75
C PRO A 403 3.08 20.51 6.53
N ASP A 404 4.35 20.13 6.52
CA ASP A 404 5.23 20.22 5.38
C ASP A 404 4.69 19.36 4.21
N GLU A 405 4.46 20.02 3.07
CA GLU A 405 3.93 19.40 1.85
C GLU A 405 4.93 18.45 1.20
N GLU A 406 6.22 18.51 1.53
CA GLU A 406 7.21 17.52 1.08
C GLU A 406 7.06 16.16 1.78
N TYR A 407 6.38 16.15 2.93
CA TYR A 407 6.20 14.95 3.74
C TYR A 407 4.76 14.47 3.80
N VAL A 408 3.79 15.38 3.78
CA VAL A 408 2.34 15.06 3.75
C VAL A 408 1.75 15.57 2.44
N LYS A 409 1.78 14.71 1.43
CA LYS A 409 1.42 15.04 0.04
C LYS A 409 -0.03 14.72 -0.26
N PHE A 410 -0.69 15.64 -0.95
CA PHE A 410 -1.81 15.29 -1.81
C PHE A 410 -1.28 14.57 -3.05
N VAL A 411 -1.88 13.43 -3.37
CA VAL A 411 -1.68 12.71 -4.62
C VAL A 411 -2.99 12.67 -5.41
N LYS A 412 -2.92 12.97 -6.70
CA LYS A 412 -4.07 13.09 -7.59
C LYS A 412 -4.68 11.73 -7.90
N SER A 413 -3.85 10.70 -8.09
CA SER A 413 -4.34 9.34 -8.29
C SER A 413 -4.77 8.75 -6.95
N PHE A 414 -5.94 8.11 -6.89
CA PHE A 414 -6.48 7.56 -5.65
C PHE A 414 -5.96 6.13 -5.41
N PHE A 415 -5.38 5.85 -4.24
CA PHE A 415 -5.06 4.48 -3.82
C PHE A 415 -6.21 3.88 -2.99
N PRO A 416 -6.80 2.76 -3.41
CA PRO A 416 -7.97 2.20 -2.73
C PRO A 416 -7.60 1.31 -1.56
N GLY A 417 -7.36 1.91 -0.39
CA GLY A 417 -7.03 1.21 0.85
C GLY A 417 -5.85 1.86 1.55
N THR A 418 -4.94 1.04 2.08
CA THR A 418 -3.72 1.52 2.74
C THR A 418 -2.53 0.69 2.29
N LEU A 419 -1.44 1.35 1.92
CA LEU A 419 -0.14 0.75 1.63
C LEU A 419 0.91 1.35 2.56
N LEU A 420 1.67 0.48 3.21
CA LEU A 420 2.86 0.81 3.95
C LEU A 420 4.05 0.15 3.25
N GLY A 421 4.98 0.95 2.75
CA GLY A 421 6.24 0.45 2.20
C GLY A 421 7.39 0.95 3.06
N ALA A 422 8.38 0.11 3.36
CA ALA A 422 9.58 0.58 4.03
C ALA A 422 10.86 -0.07 3.50
N LYS A 423 11.93 0.71 3.60
CA LYS A 423 13.31 0.31 3.43
C LYS A 423 13.97 0.53 4.78
N ILE A 424 14.45 -0.54 5.39
CA ILE A 424 15.16 -0.51 6.67
C ILE A 424 16.60 -0.91 6.41
N TYR A 425 17.51 0.02 6.62
CA TYR A 425 18.93 -0.22 6.56
C TYR A 425 19.42 -0.78 7.88
N ILE A 426 19.93 -2.00 7.86
CA ILE A 426 20.48 -2.69 9.02
C ILE A 426 22.00 -2.56 8.96
N THR A 427 22.53 -1.77 9.89
CA THR A 427 23.93 -1.40 9.99
C THR A 427 24.73 -2.36 10.86
N LYS A 428 26.06 -2.19 10.85
CA LYS A 428 26.98 -2.93 11.71
C LYS A 428 26.68 -2.72 13.21
N ASN A 429 26.28 -1.53 13.63
CA ASN A 429 26.00 -1.24 15.04
C ASN A 429 24.71 -1.92 15.56
N GLN A 430 23.85 -2.38 14.66
CA GLN A 430 22.59 -3.05 14.96
C GLN A 430 22.72 -4.57 14.99
N THR A 431 23.90 -5.07 14.62
CA THR A 431 24.22 -6.48 14.49
C THR A 431 25.52 -6.79 15.25
N GLN A 432 25.76 -8.06 15.54
CA GLN A 432 26.98 -8.55 16.18
C GLN A 432 27.47 -9.78 15.43
N ASN A 433 28.78 -10.05 15.49
CA ASN A 433 29.33 -11.29 14.94
C ASN A 433 28.75 -12.48 15.71
N ILE A 434 28.57 -13.59 14.99
CA ILE A 434 28.02 -14.81 15.59
C ILE A 434 29.02 -15.42 16.55
#